data_AF-A0A642PKA1-F1
#
_entry.id   AF-A0A642PKA1-F1
#
_cell.length_a   1.000
_cell.length_b   1.000
_cell.length_c   1.000
_cell.angle_alpha   90.00
_cell.angle_beta   90.00
_cell.angle_gamma   90.00
#
_symmetry.space_group_name_H-M   'P 1'
#
loop_
_entity.id
_entity.type
_entity.pdbx_description
1 polymer ?
#
loop_
_entity_poly.entity_id
_entity_poly.type
_entity_poly.pdbx_seq_one_letter_code
_entity_poly.pdbx_strand_id
1 'polypeptide(L)'
;MKKYAINILVILFLLTPFTLFANGCHANNDTIKVLAIGNSFSQDAVEQYLHELGEAEGITMIIGNMFIGGCSLERHVQNIRNNAPAYAYRKV
;
A
#
# COMPACT_ATOMS: atom_id res chain seq x y z
N MET A 1 29.03 -43.22 -9.58
CA MET A 1 28.70 -42.32 -8.45
C MET A 1 29.20 -40.88 -8.66
N LYS A 2 30.49 -40.63 -8.94
CA LYS A 2 31.04 -39.27 -9.15
C LYS A 2 30.40 -38.44 -10.29
N LYS A 3 30.01 -39.07 -11.41
CA LYS A 3 29.38 -38.38 -12.56
C LYS A 3 28.00 -37.79 -12.21
N TYR A 4 27.21 -38.50 -11.41
CA TYR A 4 25.90 -38.02 -10.95
C TYR A 4 26.05 -36.92 -9.89
N ALA A 5 27.10 -36.97 -9.07
CA ALA A 5 27.40 -35.91 -8.11
C ALA A 5 27.72 -34.57 -8.79
N ILE A 6 28.45 -34.60 -9.91
CA ILE A 6 28.75 -33.39 -10.70
C ILE A 6 27.48 -32.81 -11.33
N ASN A 7 26.63 -33.64 -11.92
CA ASN A 7 25.36 -33.17 -12.51
C ASN A 7 24.42 -32.58 -11.46
N ILE A 8 24.35 -33.17 -10.27
CA ILE A 8 23.56 -32.62 -9.15
C ILE A 8 24.13 -31.26 -8.71
N LEU A 9 25.45 -31.11 -8.64
CA LEU A 9 26.10 -29.85 -8.27
C LEU A 9 25.83 -28.74 -9.28
N VAL A 10 25.84 -29.06 -10.58
CA VAL A 10 25.54 -28.11 -11.67
C VAL A 10 24.08 -27.68 -11.64
N ILE A 11 23.15 -28.62 -11.41
CA ILE A 11 21.72 -28.29 -11.25
C ILE A 11 21.51 -27.38 -10.03
N LEU A 12 22.18 -27.67 -8.91
CA LEU A 12 22.08 -26.84 -7.70
C LEU A 12 22.62 -25.42 -7.97
N PHE A 13 23.75 -25.30 -8.66
CA PHE A 13 24.36 -24.02 -9.02
C PHE A 13 23.51 -23.20 -10.00
N LEU A 14 22.78 -23.86 -10.91
CA LEU A 14 21.86 -23.19 -11.84
C LEU A 14 20.56 -22.74 -11.16
N LEU A 15 20.13 -23.43 -10.09
CA LEU A 15 18.91 -23.08 -9.33
C LEU A 15 19.17 -22.00 -8.27
N THR A 16 20.39 -21.87 -7.75
CA THR A 16 20.77 -20.86 -6.74
C THR A 16 20.56 -19.40 -7.14
N PRO A 17 20.89 -18.93 -8.37
CA PRO A 17 20.61 -17.54 -8.75
C PRO A 17 19.11 -17.24 -8.82
N PHE A 18 18.26 -18.21 -9.18
CA PHE A 18 16.80 -18.04 -9.24
C PHE A 18 16.20 -17.73 -7.86
N THR A 19 16.72 -18.38 -6.81
CA THR A 19 16.29 -18.10 -5.43
C THR A 19 16.84 -16.80 -4.86
N LEU A 20 17.98 -16.30 -5.35
CA LEU A 20 18.57 -15.05 -4.86
C LEU A 20 17.86 -13.82 -5.43
N PHE A 21 17.40 -13.87 -6.69
CA PHE A 21 16.60 -12.80 -7.29
C PHE A 21 15.20 -12.67 -6.66
N ALA A 22 14.61 -13.77 -6.18
CA ALA A 22 13.29 -13.76 -5.55
C ALA A 22 13.25 -13.07 -4.17
N ASN A 23 14.40 -12.87 -3.51
CA ASN A 23 14.49 -12.26 -2.18
C ASN A 23 14.91 -10.77 -2.21
N GLY A 24 15.02 -10.19 -3.42
CA GLY A 24 15.50 -8.84 -3.64
C GLY A 24 14.46 -7.74 -3.45
N CYS A 25 13.76 -7.70 -2.32
CA CYS A 25 13.04 -6.50 -1.85
C CYS A 25 12.68 -6.63 -0.37
N HIS A 26 13.67 -6.58 0.53
CA HIS A 26 13.38 -6.07 1.88
C HIS A 26 13.22 -4.56 1.75
N ALA A 27 12.02 -4.13 1.35
CA ALA A 27 11.62 -2.74 1.39
C ALA A 27 11.68 -2.26 2.85
N ASN A 28 12.22 -1.07 3.06
CA ASN A 28 12.25 -0.43 4.36
C ASN A 28 10.83 -0.42 4.95
N ASN A 29 10.67 -0.95 6.17
CA ASN A 29 9.38 -1.12 6.86
C ASN A 29 8.71 0.20 7.27
N ASP A 30 9.01 1.31 6.60
CA ASP A 30 8.43 2.61 6.90
C ASP A 30 7.00 2.63 6.35
N THR A 31 6.04 2.45 7.26
CA THR A 31 4.61 2.50 6.94
C THR A 31 4.19 3.95 6.67
N ILE A 32 3.65 4.21 5.48
CA ILE A 32 3.05 5.50 5.14
C ILE A 32 1.61 5.54 5.68
N LYS A 33 1.28 6.58 6.45
CA LYS A 33 -0.08 6.80 6.99
C LYS A 33 -0.70 8.02 6.31
N VAL A 34 -1.76 7.81 5.54
CA VAL A 34 -2.45 8.86 4.79
C VAL A 34 -3.87 9.03 5.33
N LEU A 35 -4.28 10.28 5.54
CA LEU A 35 -5.66 10.64 5.85
C LEU A 35 -6.13 11.68 4.83
N ALA A 36 -7.09 11.30 3.99
CA ALA A 36 -7.79 12.22 3.12
C ALA A 36 -9.03 12.80 3.83
N ILE A 37 -9.23 14.11 3.72
CA ILE A 37 -10.44 14.80 4.19
C ILE A 37 -11.08 15.42 2.96
N GLY A 38 -12.23 14.91 2.54
CA GLY A 38 -12.82 15.33 1.28
C GLY A 38 -14.18 14.73 0.97
N ASN A 39 -14.34 14.34 -0.28
CA ASN A 39 -15.61 13.96 -0.89
C ASN A 39 -15.38 12.83 -1.92
N SER A 40 -16.23 12.71 -2.95
CA SER A 40 -16.07 11.69 -3.99
C SER A 40 -14.70 11.71 -4.65
N PHE A 41 -14.07 12.88 -4.81
CA PHE A 41 -12.74 12.97 -5.42
C PHE A 41 -11.65 12.33 -4.56
N SER A 42 -11.74 12.43 -3.23
CA SER A 42 -10.79 11.74 -2.37
C SER A 42 -11.05 10.23 -2.37
N GLN A 43 -12.32 9.81 -2.40
CA GLN A 43 -12.69 8.40 -2.57
C GLN A 43 -12.08 7.81 -3.85
N ASP A 44 -12.26 8.47 -4.99
CA ASP A 44 -11.77 7.98 -6.30
C ASP A 44 -10.24 7.88 -6.35
N ALA A 45 -9.52 8.68 -5.54
CA ALA A 45 -8.06 8.71 -5.54
C ALA A 45 -7.41 7.71 -4.58
N VAL A 46 -8.00 7.48 -3.39
CA VAL A 46 -7.29 6.77 -2.30
C VAL A 46 -7.98 5.50 -1.83
N GLU A 47 -9.28 5.31 -2.10
CA GLU A 47 -9.99 4.13 -1.61
C GLU A 47 -9.76 2.88 -2.48
N GLN A 48 -9.22 3.03 -3.69
CA GLN A 48 -8.96 1.92 -4.61
C GLN A 48 -7.56 2.05 -5.21
N TYR A 49 -6.87 0.94 -5.42
CA TYR A 49 -5.58 0.82 -6.12
C TYR A 49 -4.36 1.42 -5.40
N LEU A 50 -4.50 2.48 -4.59
CA LEU A 50 -3.35 3.12 -3.95
C LEU A 50 -2.63 2.17 -2.96
N HIS A 51 -3.39 1.34 -2.24
CA HIS A 51 -2.83 0.34 -1.34
C HIS A 51 -1.99 -0.67 -2.12
N GLU A 52 -2.56 -1.22 -3.19
CA GLU A 52 -1.96 -2.26 -4.02
C GLU A 52 -0.73 -1.74 -4.79
N LEU A 53 -0.75 -0.46 -5.21
CA LEU A 53 0.42 0.21 -5.78
C LEU A 53 1.55 0.35 -4.75
N GLY A 54 1.24 0.69 -3.49
CA GLY A 54 2.21 0.70 -2.41
C GLY A 54 2.78 -0.69 -2.16
N GLU A 55 1.92 -1.70 -2.06
CA GLU A 55 2.31 -3.10 -1.86
C GLU A 55 3.25 -3.61 -2.95
N ALA A 56 3.00 -3.28 -4.22
CA ALA A 56 3.85 -3.67 -5.35
C ALA A 56 5.29 -3.14 -5.26
N GLU A 57 5.49 -2.01 -4.58
CA GLU A 57 6.80 -1.39 -4.31
C GLU A 57 7.36 -1.75 -2.92
N GLY A 58 6.68 -2.65 -2.19
CA GLY A 58 7.02 -3.03 -0.82
C GLY A 58 6.74 -1.94 0.22
N ILE A 59 5.91 -0.96 -0.09
CA ILE A 59 5.54 0.15 0.80
C ILE A 59 4.24 -0.23 1.52
N THR A 60 4.32 -0.38 2.85
CA THR A 60 3.10 -0.57 3.67
C THR A 60 2.35 0.75 3.79
N MET A 61 1.06 0.75 3.47
CA MET A 61 0.20 1.93 3.57
C MET A 61 -0.98 1.71 4.53
N ILE A 62 -1.31 2.73 5.32
CA ILE A 62 -2.56 2.82 6.08
C ILE A 62 -3.32 4.03 5.57
N ILE A 63 -4.47 3.80 4.94
CA ILE A 63 -5.21 4.86 4.26
C ILE A 63 -6.57 5.06 4.94
N GLY A 64 -6.84 6.29 5.34
CA GLY A 64 -8.15 6.73 5.82
C GLY A 64 -8.75 7.79 4.92
N ASN A 65 -10.07 7.75 4.71
CA ASN A 65 -10.83 8.80 4.04
C ASN A 65 -11.97 9.28 4.94
N MET A 66 -12.00 10.57 5.23
CA MET A 66 -13.09 11.29 5.91
C MET A 66 -14.01 11.87 4.84
N PHE A 67 -15.09 11.14 4.55
CA PHE A 67 -15.95 11.38 3.40
C PHE A 67 -17.21 12.17 3.77
N ILE A 68 -17.50 13.23 3.01
CA ILE A 68 -18.81 13.88 2.90
C ILE A 68 -19.11 14.11 1.41
N GLY A 69 -20.23 13.61 0.90
CA GLY A 69 -20.61 13.77 -0.52
C GLY A 69 -20.74 15.25 -0.92
N GLY A 70 -20.06 15.65 -2.01
CA GLY A 70 -20.08 17.02 -2.53
C GLY A 70 -19.55 18.09 -1.58
N CYS A 71 -18.74 17.72 -0.58
CA CYS A 71 -18.30 18.65 0.45
C CYS A 71 -17.34 19.72 -0.09
N SER A 72 -17.63 20.97 0.25
CA SER A 72 -16.76 22.13 -0.02
C SER A 72 -15.83 22.40 1.17
N LEU A 73 -14.78 23.19 0.95
CA LEU A 73 -13.90 23.67 2.02
C LEU A 73 -14.68 24.46 3.09
N GLU A 74 -15.66 25.27 2.70
CA GLU A 74 -16.50 26.02 3.64
C GLU A 74 -17.23 25.07 4.61
N ARG A 75 -17.83 24.00 4.10
CA ARG A 75 -18.52 23.00 4.94
C ARG A 75 -17.54 22.28 5.86
N HIS A 76 -16.33 21.97 5.40
CA HIS A 76 -15.27 21.45 6.28
C HIS A 76 -14.93 22.43 7.41
N VAL A 77 -14.80 23.73 7.10
CA VAL A 77 -14.55 24.79 8.09
C VAL A 77 -15.69 24.89 9.12
N GLN A 78 -16.94 24.77 8.69
CA GLN A 78 -18.09 24.74 9.60
C GLN A 78 -18.05 23.52 10.53
N ASN A 79 -17.74 22.34 9.99
CA ASN A 79 -17.65 21.11 10.78
C ASN A 79 -16.56 21.19 11.85
N ILE A 80 -15.37 21.74 11.54
CA ILE A 80 -14.29 21.88 12.53
C ILE A 80 -14.62 22.90 13.62
N ARG A 81 -15.34 23.98 13.29
CA ARG A 81 -15.74 25.01 14.27
C ARG A 81 -16.79 24.47 15.25
N ASN A 82 -17.66 23.58 14.77
CA ASN A 82 -18.78 23.05 15.55
C ASN A 82 -18.51 21.65 16.12
N ASN A 83 -17.32 21.07 15.89
CA ASN A 83 -17.00 19.69 16.21
C ASN A 83 -18.07 18.69 15.74
N ALA A 84 -18.54 18.87 14.50
CA ALA A 84 -19.68 18.13 13.97
C ALA A 84 -19.29 16.68 13.63
N PRO A 85 -20.05 15.66 14.09
CA PRO A 85 -19.84 14.25 13.74
C PRO A 85 -20.42 13.95 12.34
N ALA A 86 -19.98 14.70 11.32
CA ALA A 86 -20.61 14.74 10.00
C ALA A 86 -19.97 13.80 8.96
N TYR A 87 -18.81 13.21 9.26
CA TYR A 87 -18.01 12.45 8.31
C TYR A 87 -18.25 10.95 8.43
N ALA A 88 -18.28 10.26 7.28
CA ALA A 88 -18.10 8.82 7.26
C ALA A 88 -16.59 8.53 7.18
N TYR A 89 -16.03 7.92 8.22
CA TYR A 89 -14.64 7.44 8.19
C TYR A 89 -14.60 6.09 7.48
N ARG A 90 -13.76 5.99 6.45
CA ARG A 90 -13.54 4.78 5.66
C ARG A 90 -12.06 4.45 5.68
N LYS A 91 -11.72 3.17 5.89
CA LYS A 91 -10.35 2.70 5.97
C LYS A 91 -10.12 1.61 4.91
N VAL A 92 -8.97 1.71 4.24
CA VAL A 92 -8.46 0.76 3.24
C VAL A 92 -7.09 0.28 3.66
#